data_AF-A0A7Y5DFT5-F1
#
_entry.id   AF-A0A7Y5DFT5-F1
#
_cell.length_a   1.000
_cell.length_b   1.000
_cell.length_c   1.000
_cell.angle_alpha   90.00
_cell.angle_beta   90.00
_cell.angle_gamma   90.00
#
_symmetry.space_group_name_H-M   'P 1'
#
loop_
_entity.id
_entity.type
_entity.pdbx_description
1 polymer ?
#
loop_
_entity_poly.entity_id
_entity_poly.type
_entity_poly.pdbx_seq_one_letter_code
_entity_poly.pdbx_strand_id
1 'polypeptide(L)'
;MLRSAIVIRRSSEPTPPEQFQQWLDRVARPIEFATRDAFAHLPTVKNLNHFVSSQVMQALSDRVYPRAIEASLLQLRGLFQDDQQRFPAEEQQRRLQEAMVILEALRKAACDPARAWGEPEPIAMREPVMNDIPSRPWWEQPIRFVKGVGPKRTALLQRFRIDTIEDAFWTLPWRYEDRSVMTPIGQLVPGAEASICGTIIRSEAKKARSRRLSILDIVVEDATGRLQAVFFNQPFLEPVFTVGTSVMLTGRVIAGAQGFVAMKMEVSQYEVVGAESEAPLHVGRIVPIYHETKGWTSRQMRVLMKSLLDVHAAEAQEVLPVSLRARYRLPPIQQAIQDVHFPQPGTDGGQLDRGLTPAHRRLAFEELFLLQLALASRQRVMKEEVKQVSFNPKTPLLGKLDRALPF
;
A
#
# COMPACT_ATOMS: atom_id res chain seq x y z
N MET A 1 -26.55 -21.27 -37.80
CA MET A 1 -27.29 -20.72 -36.64
C MET A 1 -26.34 -19.88 -35.82
N LEU A 2 -26.27 -18.58 -36.14
CA LEU A 2 -25.43 -17.58 -35.47
C LEU A 2 -26.22 -17.02 -34.27
N ARG A 3 -25.67 -17.12 -33.06
CA ARG A 3 -26.10 -16.31 -31.91
C ARG A 3 -25.15 -15.13 -31.80
N SER A 4 -25.65 -13.97 -32.18
CA SER A 4 -25.02 -12.66 -32.07
C SER A 4 -24.79 -12.31 -30.59
N ALA A 5 -23.53 -12.24 -30.15
CA ALA A 5 -23.17 -11.60 -28.90
C ALA A 5 -23.11 -10.09 -29.16
N ILE A 6 -24.03 -9.36 -28.54
CA ILE A 6 -24.11 -7.89 -28.55
C ILE A 6 -22.86 -7.33 -27.87
N VAL A 7 -21.93 -6.84 -28.67
CA VAL A 7 -20.82 -6.00 -28.21
C VAL A 7 -21.42 -4.64 -27.87
N ILE A 8 -21.50 -4.32 -26.57
CA ILE A 8 -21.79 -2.96 -26.12
C ILE A 8 -20.56 -2.10 -26.46
N ARG A 9 -20.56 -1.51 -27.65
CA ARG A 9 -19.64 -0.45 -28.04
C ARG A 9 -19.92 0.75 -27.11
N ARG A 10 -19.02 1.05 -26.17
CA ARG A 10 -18.96 2.38 -25.56
C ARG A 10 -18.45 3.33 -26.63
N SER A 11 -19.34 4.13 -27.17
CA SER A 11 -19.08 5.13 -28.21
C SER A 11 -18.04 6.15 -27.72
N SER A 12 -16.85 6.10 -28.30
CA SER A 12 -15.83 7.15 -28.26
C SER A 12 -16.10 8.18 -29.36
N GLU A 13 -17.26 8.84 -29.28
CA GLU A 13 -17.55 10.05 -30.05
C GLU A 13 -17.89 11.15 -29.04
N PRO A 14 -17.33 12.37 -29.18
CA PRO A 14 -17.78 13.52 -28.41
C PRO A 14 -19.17 13.91 -28.91
N THR A 15 -20.20 13.23 -28.38
CA THR A 15 -21.60 13.61 -28.64
C THR A 15 -21.83 15.07 -28.25
N PRO A 16 -22.60 15.83 -29.05
CA PRO A 16 -22.77 17.27 -28.89
C PRO A 16 -23.34 17.63 -27.52
N PRO A 17 -23.07 18.86 -27.02
CA PRO A 17 -23.56 19.37 -25.73
C PRO A 17 -25.07 19.20 -25.52
N GLU A 18 -25.85 19.10 -26.60
CA GLU A 18 -27.30 18.90 -26.59
C GLU A 18 -27.77 17.64 -25.84
N GLN A 19 -27.09 16.49 -25.95
CA GLN A 19 -27.53 15.27 -25.25
C GLN A 19 -27.29 15.36 -23.73
N PHE A 20 -26.21 16.03 -23.32
CA PHE A 20 -25.93 16.28 -21.90
C PHE A 20 -26.89 17.32 -21.32
N GLN A 21 -27.21 18.37 -22.09
CA GLN A 21 -28.23 19.36 -21.70
C GLN A 21 -29.62 18.72 -21.56
N GLN A 22 -30.03 17.84 -22.50
CA GLN A 22 -31.29 17.10 -22.39
C GLN A 22 -31.34 16.19 -21.15
N TRP A 23 -30.22 15.57 -20.78
CA TRP A 23 -30.13 14.79 -19.54
C TRP A 23 -30.18 15.70 -18.29
N LEU A 24 -29.44 16.81 -18.29
CA LEU A 24 -29.48 17.80 -17.21
C LEU A 24 -30.89 18.32 -16.99
N ASP A 25 -31.63 18.62 -18.05
CA ASP A 25 -33.02 19.09 -17.96
C ASP A 25 -33.96 18.00 -17.43
N ARG A 26 -33.71 16.72 -17.74
CA ARG A 26 -34.47 15.60 -17.18
C ARG A 26 -34.26 15.47 -15.66
N VAL A 27 -33.04 15.70 -15.18
CA VAL A 27 -32.71 15.65 -13.74
C VAL A 27 -33.13 16.92 -13.01
N ALA A 28 -33.07 18.08 -13.67
CA ALA A 28 -33.41 19.37 -13.10
C ALA A 28 -34.93 19.56 -12.94
N ARG A 29 -35.76 19.09 -13.89
CA ARG A 29 -37.23 19.28 -13.86
C ARG A 29 -37.90 18.86 -12.54
N PRO A 30 -37.62 17.67 -11.97
CA PRO A 30 -38.20 17.27 -10.67
C PRO A 30 -37.71 18.13 -9.49
N ILE A 31 -36.46 18.60 -9.53
CA ILE A 31 -35.87 19.46 -8.49
C ILE A 31 -36.46 20.87 -8.57
N GLU A 32 -36.56 21.44 -9.77
CA GLU A 32 -37.20 22.73 -10.03
C GLU A 32 -38.69 22.72 -9.67
N PHE A 33 -39.39 21.61 -9.93
CA PHE A 33 -40.78 21.46 -9.52
C PHE A 33 -40.93 21.42 -7.99
N ALA A 34 -40.01 20.74 -7.29
CA ALA A 34 -40.00 20.67 -5.84
C ALA A 34 -39.65 22.01 -5.15
N THR A 35 -38.94 22.91 -5.85
CA THR A 35 -38.50 24.22 -5.32
C THR A 35 -39.45 25.38 -5.68
N ARG A 36 -40.42 25.18 -6.58
CA ARG A 36 -41.43 26.18 -6.93
C ARG A 36 -42.37 26.51 -5.77
N ASP A 37 -42.92 27.73 -5.81
CA ASP A 37 -43.91 28.24 -4.85
C ASP A 37 -43.49 28.05 -3.39
N ALA A 38 -42.24 28.42 -3.06
CA ALA A 38 -41.66 28.25 -1.72
C ALA A 38 -41.75 26.81 -1.18
N PHE A 39 -41.47 25.82 -2.03
CA PHE A 39 -41.49 24.38 -1.70
C PHE A 39 -42.88 23.79 -1.43
N ALA A 40 -43.96 24.45 -1.86
CA ALA A 40 -45.33 23.95 -1.66
C ALA A 40 -45.60 22.56 -2.27
N HIS A 41 -44.85 22.19 -3.32
CA HIS A 41 -45.02 20.93 -4.05
C HIS A 41 -44.09 19.79 -3.57
N LEU A 42 -43.23 20.04 -2.59
CA LEU A 42 -42.31 19.06 -2.00
C LEU A 42 -42.97 17.75 -1.53
N PRO A 43 -44.14 17.75 -0.85
CA PRO A 43 -44.78 16.50 -0.42
C PRO A 43 -45.39 15.67 -1.57
N THR A 44 -45.54 16.27 -2.75
CA THR A 44 -46.12 15.61 -3.94
C THR A 44 -45.09 14.78 -4.71
N VAL A 45 -43.80 15.12 -4.60
CA VAL A 45 -42.71 14.44 -5.32
C VAL A 45 -42.18 13.27 -4.50
N LYS A 46 -42.65 12.05 -4.80
CA LYS A 46 -42.15 10.82 -4.18
C LYS A 46 -40.89 10.31 -4.87
N ASN A 47 -39.96 9.76 -4.11
CA ASN A 47 -38.73 9.07 -4.59
C ASN A 47 -37.73 9.95 -5.36
N LEU A 48 -37.69 11.26 -5.07
CA LEU A 48 -36.75 12.20 -5.70
C LEU A 48 -35.29 11.78 -5.47
N ASN A 49 -34.96 11.33 -4.25
CA ASN A 49 -33.60 10.93 -3.86
C ASN A 49 -33.08 9.77 -4.73
N HIS A 50 -33.84 8.67 -4.77
CA HIS A 50 -33.53 7.50 -5.59
C HIS A 50 -33.44 7.85 -7.09
N PHE A 51 -34.35 8.70 -7.59
CA PHE A 51 -34.34 9.13 -8.99
C PHE A 51 -33.05 9.89 -9.35
N VAL A 52 -32.68 10.92 -8.58
CA VAL A 52 -31.47 11.72 -8.87
C VAL A 52 -30.21 10.88 -8.73
N SER A 53 -30.10 10.08 -7.67
CA SER A 53 -28.95 9.21 -7.42
C SER A 53 -28.76 8.16 -8.52
N SER A 54 -29.84 7.51 -8.97
CA SER A 54 -29.80 6.52 -10.06
C SER A 54 -29.44 7.15 -11.41
N GLN A 55 -29.99 8.33 -11.74
CA GLN A 55 -29.67 9.03 -12.99
C GLN A 55 -28.22 9.50 -13.04
N VAL A 56 -27.66 10.01 -11.94
CA VAL A 56 -26.25 10.40 -11.87
C VAL A 56 -25.33 9.19 -12.01
N MET A 57 -25.64 8.08 -11.34
CA MET A 57 -24.85 6.86 -11.47
C MET A 57 -24.89 6.26 -12.86
N GLN A 58 -26.06 6.29 -13.52
CA GLN A 58 -26.21 5.87 -14.90
C GLN A 58 -25.33 6.74 -15.83
N ALA A 59 -25.41 8.07 -15.69
CA ALA A 59 -24.59 9.00 -16.47
C ALA A 59 -23.08 8.75 -16.31
N LEU A 60 -22.60 8.63 -15.05
CA LEU A 60 -21.19 8.35 -14.75
C LEU A 60 -20.73 6.95 -15.24
N SER A 61 -21.66 6.01 -15.41
CA SER A 61 -21.34 4.67 -15.91
C SER A 61 -21.27 4.58 -17.44
N ASP A 62 -22.06 5.41 -18.12
CA ASP A 62 -22.23 5.40 -19.57
C ASP A 62 -21.12 6.19 -20.28
N ARG A 63 -20.60 7.27 -19.66
CA ARG A 63 -19.64 8.19 -20.27
C ARG A 63 -18.57 8.68 -19.30
N VAL A 64 -17.42 9.08 -19.86
CA VAL A 64 -16.33 9.72 -19.10
C VAL A 64 -16.51 11.24 -19.22
N TYR A 65 -16.63 11.91 -18.07
CA TYR A 65 -16.73 13.36 -17.99
C TYR A 65 -15.38 13.97 -17.55
N PRO A 66 -15.11 15.24 -17.88
CA PRO A 66 -14.01 16.00 -17.29
C PRO A 66 -14.07 16.00 -15.75
N ARG A 67 -12.91 16.00 -15.08
CA ARG A 67 -12.82 15.93 -13.60
C ARG A 67 -13.69 16.95 -12.87
N ALA A 68 -13.82 18.15 -13.41
CA ALA A 68 -14.66 19.21 -12.82
C ALA A 68 -16.15 18.83 -12.85
N ILE A 69 -16.63 18.30 -13.97
CA ILE A 69 -18.01 17.85 -14.15
C ILE A 69 -18.28 16.60 -13.31
N GLU A 70 -17.34 15.65 -13.30
CA GLU A 70 -17.42 14.44 -12.47
C GLU A 70 -17.51 14.79 -10.97
N ALA A 71 -16.69 15.72 -10.48
CA ALA A 71 -16.75 16.19 -9.11
C ALA A 71 -18.11 16.83 -8.77
N SER A 72 -18.64 17.69 -9.64
CA SER A 72 -19.97 18.30 -9.46
C SER A 72 -21.11 17.26 -9.50
N LEU A 73 -21.02 16.24 -10.37
CA LEU A 73 -21.99 15.15 -10.41
C LEU A 73 -21.94 14.29 -9.13
N LEU A 74 -20.75 14.00 -8.62
CA LEU A 74 -20.58 13.28 -7.35
C LEU A 74 -21.09 14.08 -6.15
N GLN A 75 -20.88 15.40 -6.15
CA GLN A 75 -21.47 16.31 -5.15
C GLN A 75 -23.00 16.30 -5.22
N LEU A 76 -23.57 16.41 -6.43
CA LEU A 76 -25.02 16.32 -6.62
C LEU A 76 -25.57 15.00 -6.08
N ARG A 77 -24.91 13.87 -6.37
CA ARG A 77 -25.30 12.56 -5.84
C ARG A 77 -25.25 12.53 -4.31
N GLY A 78 -24.21 13.09 -3.71
CA GLY A 78 -24.01 13.12 -2.26
C GLY A 78 -25.19 13.75 -1.50
N LEU A 79 -25.88 14.72 -2.11
CA LEU A 79 -27.06 15.36 -1.52
C LEU A 79 -28.27 14.41 -1.38
N PHE A 80 -28.32 13.34 -2.18
CA PHE A 80 -29.48 12.45 -2.35
C PHE A 80 -29.21 10.97 -1.99
N GLN A 81 -28.11 10.63 -1.29
CA GLN A 81 -27.71 9.24 -1.01
C GLN A 81 -28.48 8.53 0.13
N ASP A 82 -29.11 9.27 1.05
CA ASP A 82 -29.71 8.70 2.26
C ASP A 82 -31.23 8.51 2.14
N ASP A 83 -31.66 7.34 1.68
CA ASP A 83 -33.09 6.96 1.57
C ASP A 83 -33.72 6.53 2.92
N GLN A 84 -32.93 6.39 4.00
CA GLN A 84 -33.42 5.90 5.30
C GLN A 84 -33.70 6.99 6.35
N GLN A 85 -33.35 8.25 6.09
CA GLN A 85 -33.60 9.35 7.02
C GLN A 85 -34.67 10.30 6.49
N ARG A 86 -35.76 10.45 7.25
CA ARG A 86 -36.77 11.48 7.01
C ARG A 86 -36.19 12.81 7.53
N PHE A 87 -35.46 13.52 6.67
CA PHE A 87 -34.88 14.81 7.04
C PHE A 87 -35.97 15.83 7.40
N PRO A 88 -35.74 16.71 8.39
CA PRO A 88 -36.65 17.83 8.67
C PRO A 88 -36.78 18.73 7.44
N ALA A 89 -37.93 19.40 7.29
CA ALA A 89 -38.27 20.17 6.09
C ALA A 89 -37.20 21.24 5.74
N GLU A 90 -36.58 21.85 6.75
CA GLU A 90 -35.51 22.85 6.60
C GLU A 90 -34.24 22.26 5.95
N GLU A 91 -33.83 21.04 6.33
CA GLU A 91 -32.67 20.36 5.76
C GLU A 91 -32.95 19.87 4.33
N GLN A 92 -34.20 19.45 4.05
CA GLN A 92 -34.65 19.12 2.69
C GLN A 92 -34.61 20.36 1.77
N GLN A 93 -35.05 21.51 2.27
CA GLN A 93 -34.98 22.78 1.55
C GLN A 93 -33.54 23.20 1.27
N ARG A 94 -32.63 23.10 2.25
CA ARG A 94 -31.20 23.43 2.06
C ARG A 94 -30.55 22.56 0.99
N ARG A 95 -30.78 21.23 1.04
CA ARG A 95 -30.22 20.29 0.04
C ARG A 95 -30.75 20.55 -1.37
N LEU A 96 -32.02 20.91 -1.51
CA LEU A 96 -32.61 21.27 -2.81
C LEU A 96 -32.02 22.59 -3.35
N GLN A 97 -31.77 23.58 -2.49
CA GLN A 97 -31.09 24.81 -2.88
C GLN A 97 -29.65 24.55 -3.34
N GLU A 98 -28.90 23.74 -2.59
CA GLU A 98 -27.53 23.32 -2.96
C GLU A 98 -27.53 22.54 -4.29
N ALA A 99 -28.52 21.65 -4.50
CA ALA A 99 -28.68 20.93 -5.75
C ALA A 99 -28.96 21.87 -6.94
N MET A 100 -29.76 22.92 -6.76
CA MET A 100 -30.01 23.93 -7.80
C MET A 100 -28.74 24.69 -8.18
N VAL A 101 -27.91 25.08 -7.22
CA VAL A 101 -26.62 25.76 -7.48
C VAL A 101 -25.69 24.87 -8.30
N ILE A 102 -25.62 23.58 -7.97
CA ILE A 102 -24.79 22.61 -8.70
C ILE A 102 -25.34 22.40 -10.12
N LEU A 103 -26.66 22.30 -10.30
CA LEU A 103 -27.29 22.16 -11.62
C LEU A 103 -27.08 23.39 -12.50
N GLU A 104 -27.14 24.61 -11.94
CA GLU A 104 -26.82 25.83 -12.67
C GLU A 104 -25.35 25.91 -13.07
N ALA A 105 -24.44 25.48 -12.20
CA ALA A 105 -23.02 25.38 -12.51
C ALA A 105 -22.76 24.37 -13.66
N LEU A 106 -23.45 23.23 -13.63
CA LEU A 106 -23.40 22.22 -14.70
C LEU A 106 -24.00 22.73 -16.02
N ARG A 107 -25.09 23.50 -15.98
CA ARG A 107 -25.68 24.15 -17.17
C ARG A 107 -24.73 25.18 -17.77
N LYS A 108 -24.08 26.02 -16.95
CA LYS A 108 -23.07 26.99 -17.42
C LYS A 108 -21.86 26.28 -18.06
N ALA A 109 -21.38 25.20 -17.45
CA ALA A 109 -20.31 24.38 -18.03
C ALA A 109 -20.74 23.71 -19.35
N ALA A 110 -22.02 23.37 -19.51
CA ALA A 110 -22.55 22.79 -20.75
C ALA A 110 -22.75 23.82 -21.89
N CYS A 111 -22.88 25.12 -21.59
CA CYS A 111 -23.08 26.18 -22.58
C CYS A 111 -21.76 26.75 -23.17
N ASP A 112 -20.62 26.52 -22.53
CA ASP A 112 -19.30 26.93 -23.03
C ASP A 112 -18.42 25.70 -23.32
N PRO A 113 -18.70 24.97 -24.44
CA PRO A 113 -18.06 23.71 -24.71
C PRO A 113 -16.55 23.84 -24.94
N ALA A 114 -16.06 25.00 -25.37
CA ALA A 114 -14.64 25.26 -25.57
C ALA A 114 -13.85 25.27 -24.25
N ARG A 115 -14.48 25.65 -23.13
CA ARG A 115 -13.84 25.73 -21.80
C ARG A 115 -14.06 24.48 -20.95
N ALA A 116 -15.18 23.78 -21.14
CA ALA A 116 -15.53 22.57 -20.41
C ALA A 116 -15.10 21.26 -21.10
N TRP A 117 -14.96 21.27 -22.43
CA TRP A 117 -14.57 20.11 -23.26
C TRP A 117 -13.30 20.36 -24.08
N GLY A 118 -12.57 21.43 -23.79
CA GLY A 118 -11.19 21.54 -24.24
C GLY A 118 -10.47 20.28 -23.78
N GLU A 119 -9.97 19.49 -24.72
CA GLU A 119 -9.07 18.38 -24.42
C GLU A 119 -8.02 18.93 -23.43
N PRO A 120 -7.72 18.25 -22.31
CA PRO A 120 -6.43 18.52 -21.70
C PRO A 120 -5.44 18.33 -22.85
N GLU A 121 -4.66 19.38 -23.16
CA GLU A 121 -3.60 19.26 -24.16
C GLU A 121 -2.95 17.89 -23.94
N PRO A 122 -2.67 17.09 -25.00
CA PRO A 122 -1.84 15.93 -24.82
C PRO A 122 -0.68 16.40 -23.95
N ILE A 123 -0.33 15.64 -22.92
CA ILE A 123 0.81 15.96 -22.07
C ILE A 123 2.01 15.95 -23.02
N ALA A 124 2.22 17.07 -23.71
CA ALA A 124 3.51 17.51 -24.17
C ALA A 124 4.28 17.44 -22.87
N MET A 125 5.30 16.60 -22.86
CA MET A 125 6.33 16.70 -21.86
C MET A 125 6.83 18.13 -21.97
N ARG A 126 6.20 19.04 -21.21
CA ARG A 126 6.72 20.36 -20.97
C ARG A 126 8.01 20.05 -20.27
N GLU A 127 9.12 20.24 -20.97
CA GLU A 127 10.40 20.40 -20.29
C GLU A 127 10.12 21.38 -19.15
N PRO A 128 10.34 20.96 -17.89
CA PRO A 128 9.86 21.72 -16.76
C PRO A 128 10.48 23.11 -16.84
N VAL A 129 9.60 24.12 -16.85
CA VAL A 129 10.00 25.53 -16.73
C VAL A 129 10.81 25.64 -15.44
N MET A 130 12.10 25.89 -15.61
CA MET A 130 13.16 25.64 -14.63
C MET A 130 13.25 26.68 -13.51
N ASN A 131 12.12 27.21 -13.02
CA ASN A 131 12.11 28.34 -12.09
C ASN A 131 11.42 28.10 -10.74
N ASP A 132 11.02 26.87 -10.42
CA ASP A 132 10.87 26.42 -9.04
C ASP A 132 11.36 24.99 -9.01
N ILE A 133 12.52 24.70 -8.39
CA ILE A 133 12.94 23.33 -8.13
C ILE A 133 11.90 22.77 -7.15
N PRO A 134 10.99 21.85 -7.55
CA PRO A 134 10.22 21.15 -6.55
C PRO A 134 11.25 20.36 -5.76
N SER A 135 11.28 20.49 -4.43
CA SER A 135 11.96 19.49 -3.61
C SER A 135 11.54 18.12 -4.11
N ARG A 136 12.50 17.28 -4.53
CA ARG A 136 12.23 15.93 -5.03
C ARG A 136 11.19 15.28 -4.11
N PRO A 137 10.17 14.61 -4.67
CA PRO A 137 9.16 13.99 -3.84
C PRO A 137 9.83 13.05 -2.84
N TRP A 138 9.25 12.94 -1.65
CA TRP A 138 9.93 12.29 -0.53
C TRP A 138 10.32 10.83 -0.84
N TRP A 139 9.54 10.12 -1.68
CA TRP A 139 9.82 8.74 -2.09
C TRP A 139 11.07 8.60 -2.99
N GLU A 140 11.40 9.62 -3.79
CA GLU A 140 12.61 9.67 -4.64
C GLU A 140 13.86 10.15 -3.87
N GLN A 141 13.73 10.46 -2.58
CA GLN A 141 14.87 10.92 -1.80
C GLN A 141 15.92 9.81 -1.68
N PRO A 142 17.20 10.12 -1.91
CA PRO A 142 18.26 9.13 -1.76
C PRO A 142 18.34 8.59 -0.33
N ILE A 143 18.46 7.26 -0.20
CA ILE A 143 18.45 6.55 1.09
C ILE A 143 19.56 7.01 2.04
N ARG A 144 20.64 7.61 1.52
CA ARG A 144 21.76 8.17 2.30
C ARG A 144 21.37 9.33 3.22
N PHE A 145 20.24 9.99 2.97
CA PHE A 145 19.76 11.10 3.80
C PHE A 145 18.87 10.63 4.96
N VAL A 146 18.51 9.35 4.97
CA VAL A 146 17.71 8.76 6.04
C VAL A 146 18.56 8.66 7.31
N LYS A 147 17.97 9.06 8.44
CA LYS A 147 18.61 9.02 9.74
C LYS A 147 19.12 7.59 10.02
N GLY A 148 20.40 7.48 10.35
CA GLY A 148 21.04 6.19 10.62
C GLY A 148 21.59 5.47 9.38
N VAL A 149 21.47 6.01 8.17
CA VAL A 149 22.11 5.47 6.97
C VAL A 149 23.35 6.30 6.61
N GLY A 150 24.49 5.95 7.22
CA GLY A 150 25.78 6.56 6.87
C GLY A 150 26.40 5.98 5.58
N PRO A 151 27.51 6.56 5.07
CA PRO A 151 28.12 6.17 3.78
C PRO A 151 28.43 4.66 3.65
N LYS A 152 28.88 4.03 4.74
CA LYS A 152 29.12 2.58 4.77
C LYS A 152 27.85 1.76 4.59
N ARG A 153 26.73 2.20 5.20
CA ARG A 153 25.43 1.53 5.08
C ARG A 153 24.81 1.77 3.71
N THR A 154 24.97 2.97 3.14
CA THR A 154 24.58 3.27 1.75
C THR A 154 25.25 2.30 0.78
N ALA A 155 26.57 2.11 0.87
CA ALA A 155 27.29 1.18 -0.01
C ALA A 155 26.83 -0.28 0.12
N LEU A 156 26.29 -0.68 1.27
CA LEU A 156 25.70 -2.01 1.48
C LEU A 156 24.29 -2.11 0.88
N LEU A 157 23.45 -1.09 1.08
CA LEU A 157 22.10 -1.00 0.53
C LEU A 157 22.10 -0.99 -1.00
N GLN A 158 23.07 -0.32 -1.61
CA GLN A 158 23.26 -0.31 -3.06
C GLN A 158 23.52 -1.71 -3.65
N ARG A 159 24.08 -2.65 -2.87
CA ARG A 159 24.24 -4.04 -3.31
C ARG A 159 22.89 -4.76 -3.48
N PHE A 160 21.87 -4.29 -2.76
CA PHE A 160 20.49 -4.73 -2.91
C PHE A 160 19.69 -3.86 -3.89
N ARG A 161 20.35 -2.92 -4.60
CA ARG A 161 19.71 -1.94 -5.48
C ARG A 161 18.71 -1.02 -4.77
N ILE A 162 19.02 -0.69 -3.51
CA ILE A 162 18.22 0.25 -2.72
C ILE A 162 18.95 1.59 -2.74
N ASP A 163 18.50 2.49 -3.62
CA ASP A 163 19.07 3.82 -3.79
C ASP A 163 18.14 4.91 -3.22
N THR A 164 16.83 4.68 -3.22
CA THR A 164 15.77 5.61 -2.78
C THR A 164 14.94 5.06 -1.61
N ILE A 165 14.10 5.92 -1.02
CA ILE A 165 13.12 5.50 0.01
C ILE A 165 12.08 4.56 -0.60
N GLU A 166 11.64 4.82 -1.82
CA GLU A 166 10.73 3.93 -2.56
C GLU A 166 11.31 2.52 -2.71
N ASP A 167 12.57 2.41 -3.18
CA ASP A 167 13.22 1.09 -3.33
C ASP A 167 13.25 0.31 -2.02
N ALA A 168 13.42 1.00 -0.89
CA ALA A 168 13.40 0.37 0.42
C ALA A 168 12.01 -0.21 0.74
N PHE A 169 10.93 0.56 0.55
CA PHE A 169 9.55 0.08 0.79
C PHE A 169 9.15 -1.07 -0.14
N TRP A 170 9.71 -1.14 -1.34
CA TRP A 170 9.48 -2.26 -2.25
C TRP A 170 10.41 -3.46 -1.99
N THR A 171 11.36 -3.34 -1.05
CA THR A 171 12.20 -4.45 -0.62
C THR A 171 11.48 -5.31 0.43
N LEU A 172 10.58 -6.17 -0.04
CA LEU A 172 9.73 -6.97 0.84
C LEU A 172 10.53 -8.07 1.60
N PRO A 173 10.07 -8.48 2.79
CA PRO A 173 10.62 -9.65 3.48
C PRO A 173 10.42 -10.93 2.66
N TRP A 174 11.38 -11.86 2.72
CA TRP A 174 11.28 -13.14 1.98
C TRP A 174 10.71 -14.29 2.82
N ARG A 175 10.66 -14.13 4.15
CA ARG A 175 9.97 -15.03 5.09
C ARG A 175 9.62 -14.29 6.37
N TYR A 176 8.78 -14.90 7.19
CA TYR A 176 8.42 -14.41 8.51
C TYR A 176 8.74 -15.43 9.59
N GLU A 177 9.04 -14.96 10.79
CA GLU A 177 9.30 -15.82 11.94
C GLU A 177 8.41 -15.38 13.09
N ASP A 178 7.57 -16.28 13.59
CA ASP A 178 6.71 -15.97 14.71
C ASP A 178 7.48 -16.06 16.03
N ARG A 179 7.86 -14.91 16.56
CA ARG A 179 8.50 -14.75 17.88
C ARG A 179 7.56 -14.09 18.89
N SER A 180 6.25 -14.13 18.64
CA SER A 180 5.25 -13.56 19.54
C SER A 180 4.99 -14.44 20.76
N VAL A 181 5.17 -15.76 20.61
CA VAL A 181 4.92 -16.73 21.67
C VAL A 181 6.10 -16.80 22.64
N MET A 182 5.90 -16.26 23.84
CA MET A 182 6.87 -16.38 24.93
C MET A 182 6.70 -17.71 25.64
N THR A 183 7.78 -18.49 25.70
CA THR A 183 7.85 -19.75 26.42
C THR A 183 8.41 -19.49 27.82
N PRO A 184 7.76 -19.96 28.89
CA PRO A 184 8.34 -19.91 30.24
C PRO A 184 9.64 -20.71 30.32
N ILE A 185 10.62 -20.24 31.08
CA ILE A 185 11.95 -20.87 31.20
C ILE A 185 11.85 -22.34 31.64
N GLY A 186 10.92 -22.65 32.56
CA GLY A 186 10.69 -24.01 33.05
C GLY A 186 10.11 -24.98 32.01
N GLN A 187 9.63 -24.49 30.86
CA GLN A 187 9.06 -25.31 29.77
C GLN A 187 9.97 -25.41 28.55
N LEU A 188 11.21 -24.91 28.65
CA LEU A 188 12.14 -24.95 27.53
C LEU A 188 12.57 -26.38 27.21
N VAL A 189 12.66 -26.67 25.91
CA VAL A 189 13.08 -27.97 25.39
C VAL A 189 14.43 -27.82 24.69
N PRO A 190 15.48 -28.57 25.11
CA PRO A 190 16.78 -28.54 24.44
C PRO A 190 16.67 -28.94 22.96
N GLY A 191 17.40 -28.22 22.11
CA GLY A 191 17.43 -28.41 20.67
C GLY A 191 16.46 -27.52 19.89
N ALA A 192 15.40 -27.01 20.53
CA ALA A 192 14.42 -26.13 19.92
C ALA A 192 14.85 -24.64 19.99
N GLU A 193 14.31 -23.84 19.09
CA GLU A 193 14.37 -22.38 19.16
C GLU A 193 13.17 -21.88 19.97
N ALA A 194 13.41 -20.98 20.93
CA ALA A 194 12.38 -20.47 21.82
C ALA A 194 12.60 -18.98 22.11
N SER A 195 11.50 -18.27 22.29
CA SER A 195 11.48 -16.90 22.79
C SER A 195 11.13 -16.88 24.26
N ILE A 196 11.86 -16.11 25.07
CA ILE A 196 11.65 -15.98 26.52
C ILE A 196 11.58 -14.51 26.92
N CYS A 197 10.94 -14.23 28.06
CA CYS A 197 10.92 -12.91 28.68
C CYS A 197 11.25 -13.07 30.17
N GLY A 198 12.19 -12.27 30.69
CA GLY A 198 12.57 -12.31 32.09
C GLY A 198 13.51 -11.18 32.49
N THR A 199 13.92 -11.17 33.75
CA THR A 199 14.78 -10.12 34.34
C THR A 199 16.22 -10.58 34.42
N ILE A 200 17.16 -9.71 34.04
CA ILE A 200 18.58 -10.01 34.12
C ILE A 200 19.03 -9.97 35.58
N ILE A 201 19.55 -11.08 36.11
CA ILE A 201 20.09 -11.17 37.48
C ILE A 201 21.61 -11.12 37.53
N ARG A 202 22.28 -11.47 36.42
CA ARG A 202 23.74 -11.45 36.31
C ARG A 202 24.13 -11.18 34.86
N SER A 203 25.18 -10.39 34.66
CA SER A 203 25.82 -10.13 33.37
C SER A 203 27.34 -10.18 33.58
N GLU A 204 28.05 -10.97 32.79
CA GLU A 204 29.50 -11.11 32.90
C GLU A 204 30.14 -11.41 31.54
N ALA A 205 31.02 -10.53 31.05
CA ALA A 205 31.83 -10.82 29.88
C ALA A 205 33.10 -11.59 30.26
N LYS A 206 33.29 -12.77 29.65
CA LYS A 206 34.49 -13.60 29.79
C LYS A 206 35.26 -13.67 28.49
N LYS A 207 36.59 -13.66 28.59
CA LYS A 207 37.47 -14.04 27.48
C LYS A 207 37.86 -15.50 27.63
N ALA A 208 37.59 -16.31 26.61
CA ALA A 208 37.98 -17.72 26.65
C ALA A 208 39.51 -17.86 26.63
N ARG A 209 40.07 -18.68 27.54
CA ARG A 209 41.52 -18.79 27.78
C ARG A 209 42.33 -19.34 26.58
N SER A 210 41.69 -19.95 25.58
CA SER A 210 42.37 -20.71 24.51
C SER A 210 42.09 -20.25 23.06
N ARG A 211 41.20 -19.28 22.82
CA ARG A 211 40.93 -18.75 21.47
C ARG A 211 40.56 -17.27 21.54
N ARG A 212 40.63 -16.55 20.42
CA ARG A 212 40.12 -15.17 20.21
C ARG A 212 38.58 -15.05 20.37
N LEU A 213 37.97 -15.88 21.22
CA LEU A 213 36.54 -15.98 21.45
C LEU A 213 36.19 -15.20 22.72
N SER A 214 35.31 -14.23 22.60
CA SER A 214 34.70 -13.55 23.74
C SER A 214 33.31 -14.11 23.95
N ILE A 215 32.93 -14.33 25.20
CA ILE A 215 31.63 -14.89 25.58
C ILE A 215 31.02 -13.94 26.59
N LEU A 216 29.84 -13.41 26.30
CA LEU A 216 29.03 -12.71 27.28
C LEU A 216 28.01 -13.69 27.84
N ASP A 217 28.13 -13.97 29.13
CA ASP A 217 27.21 -14.81 29.89
C ASP A 217 26.24 -13.90 30.65
N ILE A 218 24.94 -14.01 30.36
CA ILE A 218 23.91 -13.40 31.19
C ILE A 218 23.04 -14.49 31.82
N VAL A 219 22.50 -14.22 33.00
CA VAL A 219 21.51 -15.08 33.64
C VAL A 219 20.20 -14.31 33.72
N VAL A 220 19.16 -14.92 33.18
CA VAL A 220 17.80 -14.36 33.16
C VAL A 220 16.91 -15.21 34.05
N GLU A 221 16.07 -14.55 34.83
CA GLU A 221 15.11 -15.17 35.75
C GLU A 221 13.68 -14.79 35.35
N ASP A 222 12.79 -15.77 35.36
CA ASP A 222 11.34 -15.57 35.25
C ASP A 222 10.63 -16.25 36.45
N ALA A 223 9.30 -16.27 36.45
CA ALA A 223 8.52 -16.89 37.52
C ALA A 223 8.71 -18.42 37.65
N THR A 224 9.27 -19.07 36.63
CA THR A 224 9.40 -20.53 36.53
C THR A 224 10.81 -21.04 36.73
N GLY A 225 11.84 -20.20 36.55
CA GLY A 225 13.22 -20.60 36.78
C GLY A 225 14.26 -19.60 36.26
N ARG A 226 15.50 -20.09 36.16
CA ARG A 226 16.66 -19.33 35.70
C ARG A 226 17.26 -19.98 34.46
N LEU A 227 17.69 -19.16 33.51
CA LEU A 227 18.35 -19.59 32.30
C LEU A 227 19.66 -18.84 32.08
N GLN A 228 20.72 -19.56 31.72
CA GLN A 228 21.96 -18.94 31.24
C GLN A 228 21.82 -18.64 29.74
N ALA A 229 21.85 -17.36 29.36
CA ALA A 229 21.89 -16.92 27.97
C ALA A 229 23.31 -16.50 27.59
N VAL A 230 23.77 -16.96 26.43
CA VAL A 230 25.16 -16.85 25.99
C VAL A 230 25.21 -16.10 24.66
N PHE A 231 26.06 -15.08 24.58
CA PHE A 231 26.37 -14.36 23.34
C PHE A 231 27.83 -14.57 22.97
N PHE A 232 28.06 -15.11 21.76
CA PHE A 232 29.40 -15.32 21.24
C PHE A 232 29.90 -14.10 20.47
N ASN A 233 31.13 -13.68 20.76
CA ASN A 233 31.84 -12.57 20.12
C ASN A 233 31.11 -11.21 20.18
N GLN A 234 30.29 -11.01 21.20
CA GLN A 234 29.51 -9.76 21.40
C GLN A 234 29.76 -9.13 22.79
N PRO A 235 31.02 -8.85 23.17
CA PRO A 235 31.33 -8.26 24.48
C PRO A 235 30.81 -6.82 24.62
N PHE A 236 30.56 -6.13 23.50
CA PHE A 236 30.02 -4.77 23.48
C PHE A 236 28.58 -4.66 24.02
N LEU A 237 27.89 -5.79 24.21
CA LEU A 237 26.54 -5.83 24.78
C LEU A 237 26.53 -5.87 26.32
N GLU A 238 27.68 -6.07 26.98
CA GLU A 238 27.79 -6.04 28.44
C GLU A 238 27.18 -4.76 29.07
N PRO A 239 27.47 -3.52 28.60
CA PRO A 239 26.85 -2.32 29.14
C PRO A 239 25.37 -2.16 28.80
N VAL A 240 24.87 -2.87 27.78
CA VAL A 240 23.45 -2.84 27.37
C VAL A 240 22.61 -3.70 28.30
N PHE A 241 23.18 -4.80 28.80
CA PHE A 241 22.50 -5.73 29.70
C PHE A 241 22.80 -5.41 31.17
N THR A 242 22.03 -4.45 31.69
CA THR A 242 22.08 -4.07 33.11
C THR A 242 21.24 -5.01 33.97
N VAL A 243 21.77 -5.33 35.16
CA VAL A 243 21.07 -6.16 36.15
C VAL A 243 19.81 -5.44 36.64
N GLY A 244 18.71 -6.18 36.78
CA GLY A 244 17.39 -5.66 37.15
C GLY A 244 16.51 -5.25 35.97
N THR A 245 17.05 -5.23 34.74
CA THR A 245 16.30 -4.86 33.54
C THR A 245 15.60 -6.08 32.94
N SER A 246 14.38 -5.87 32.45
CA SER A 246 13.61 -6.90 31.74
C SER A 246 14.13 -7.05 30.30
N VAL A 247 14.23 -8.28 29.82
CA VAL A 247 14.76 -8.59 28.49
C VAL A 247 13.91 -9.68 27.85
N MET A 248 13.68 -9.54 26.54
CA MET A 248 13.16 -10.60 25.69
C MET A 248 14.30 -11.18 24.87
N LEU A 249 14.44 -12.50 24.88
CA LEU A 249 15.48 -13.20 24.14
C LEU A 249 14.84 -14.22 23.21
N THR A 250 15.48 -14.46 22.07
CA THR A 250 15.16 -15.59 21.19
C THR A 250 16.45 -16.27 20.82
N GLY A 251 16.43 -17.60 20.84
CA GLY A 251 17.61 -18.37 20.52
C GLY A 251 17.40 -19.86 20.68
N ARG A 252 18.46 -20.60 20.36
CA ARG A 252 18.46 -22.06 20.45
C ARG A 252 18.75 -22.49 21.88
N VAL A 253 17.89 -23.33 22.43
CA VAL A 253 18.10 -23.93 23.75
C VAL A 253 19.07 -25.10 23.59
N ILE A 254 20.10 -25.14 24.42
CA ILE A 254 21.12 -26.20 24.47
C ILE A 254 21.22 -26.76 25.89
N ALA A 255 21.56 -28.05 25.99
CA ALA A 255 21.90 -28.65 27.28
C ALA A 255 23.26 -28.12 27.75
N GLY A 256 23.39 -27.73 29.01
CA GLY A 256 24.65 -27.27 29.57
C GLY A 256 25.54 -28.40 30.09
N ALA A 257 26.58 -28.02 30.84
CA ALA A 257 27.62 -28.94 31.30
C ALA A 257 27.13 -30.04 32.26
N GLN A 258 25.99 -29.83 32.93
CA GLN A 258 25.32 -30.80 33.81
C GLN A 258 24.10 -31.44 33.13
N GLY A 259 24.04 -31.46 31.80
CA GLY A 259 22.95 -32.05 31.03
C GLY A 259 21.66 -31.23 31.09
N PHE A 260 20.51 -31.92 31.17
CA PHE A 260 19.17 -31.30 31.14
C PHE A 260 18.86 -30.37 32.33
N VAL A 261 19.63 -30.45 33.41
CA VAL A 261 19.40 -29.67 34.65
C VAL A 261 19.89 -28.22 34.53
N ALA A 262 20.91 -27.98 33.70
CA ALA A 262 21.50 -26.65 33.51
C ALA A 262 21.38 -26.25 32.04
N MET A 263 20.18 -25.86 31.60
CA MET A 263 19.97 -25.41 30.23
C MET A 263 20.67 -24.07 29.97
N LYS A 264 21.11 -23.88 28.73
CA LYS A 264 21.60 -22.60 28.24
C LYS A 264 20.88 -22.23 26.96
N MET A 265 20.86 -20.95 26.63
CA MET A 265 20.36 -20.45 25.36
C MET A 265 21.47 -19.75 24.60
N GLU A 266 21.71 -20.18 23.36
CA GLU A 266 22.52 -19.43 22.42
C GLU A 266 21.63 -18.36 21.79
N VAL A 267 21.83 -17.11 22.21
CA VAL A 267 20.92 -16.02 21.82
C VAL A 267 21.18 -15.62 20.38
N SER A 268 20.14 -15.70 19.55
CA SER A 268 20.17 -15.21 18.17
C SER A 268 19.70 -13.76 18.09
N GLN A 269 18.71 -13.38 18.91
CA GLN A 269 18.09 -12.06 18.93
C GLN A 269 17.69 -11.66 20.35
N TYR A 270 17.72 -10.36 20.61
CA TYR A 270 17.37 -9.80 21.91
C TYR A 270 16.61 -8.48 21.75
N GLU A 271 15.81 -8.16 22.75
CA GLU A 271 15.17 -6.87 22.95
C GLU A 271 15.21 -6.51 24.44
N VAL A 272 15.65 -5.29 24.77
CA VAL A 272 15.65 -4.80 26.15
C VAL A 272 14.34 -4.08 26.41
N VAL A 273 13.60 -4.53 27.42
CA VAL A 273 12.28 -4.01 27.79
C VAL A 273 12.46 -3.07 28.98
N GLY A 274 12.30 -1.77 28.72
CA GLY A 274 12.39 -0.70 29.71
C GLY A 274 11.32 0.36 29.48
N ALA A 275 11.08 1.23 30.48
CA ALA A 275 10.08 2.28 30.41
C ALA A 275 10.35 3.32 29.28
N GLU A 276 11.61 3.45 28.85
CA GLU A 276 12.03 4.32 27.74
C GLU A 276 12.34 3.56 26.44
N SER A 277 12.12 2.23 26.40
CA SER A 277 12.39 1.45 25.20
C SER A 277 11.31 1.66 24.13
N GLU A 278 11.73 1.80 22.88
CA GLU A 278 10.85 1.74 21.72
C GLU A 278 10.09 0.40 21.67
N ALA A 279 8.95 0.39 20.97
CA ALA A 279 8.15 -0.82 20.78
C ALA A 279 9.01 -1.96 20.20
N PRO A 280 8.81 -3.21 20.64
CA PRO A 280 9.67 -4.31 20.24
C PRO A 280 9.64 -4.53 18.72
N LEU A 281 10.82 -4.61 18.12
CA LEU A 281 11.05 -4.87 16.70
C LEU A 281 11.62 -6.26 16.46
N HIS A 282 12.27 -6.83 17.47
CA HIS A 282 13.12 -8.00 17.27
C HIS A 282 12.63 -9.31 17.85
N VAL A 283 11.84 -9.24 18.91
CA VAL A 283 11.25 -10.35 19.68
C VAL A 283 9.86 -9.91 20.13
N GLY A 284 8.93 -10.83 20.41
CA GLY A 284 7.58 -10.47 20.88
C GLY A 284 6.58 -10.15 19.78
N ARG A 285 6.89 -10.51 18.54
CA ARG A 285 6.01 -10.30 17.38
C ARG A 285 6.33 -11.25 16.24
N ILE A 286 5.49 -11.23 15.23
CA ILE A 286 5.83 -11.78 13.92
C ILE A 286 6.92 -10.89 13.31
N VAL A 287 8.08 -11.49 13.06
CA VAL A 287 9.28 -10.80 12.63
C VAL A 287 9.52 -11.02 11.13
N PRO A 288 9.63 -9.96 10.32
CA PRO A 288 10.06 -10.09 8.93
C PRO A 288 11.55 -10.45 8.84
N ILE A 289 11.91 -11.33 7.91
CA ILE A 289 13.30 -11.68 7.60
C ILE A 289 13.61 -11.23 6.17
N TYR A 290 14.74 -10.54 6.03
CA TYR A 290 15.19 -9.96 4.77
C TYR A 290 16.40 -10.71 4.23
N HIS A 291 16.75 -10.45 2.98
CA HIS A 291 18.01 -10.93 2.45
C HIS A 291 19.18 -10.22 3.12
N GLU A 292 20.19 -10.98 3.51
CA GLU A 292 21.34 -10.50 4.24
C GLU A 292 22.61 -10.55 3.39
N THR A 293 23.55 -9.66 3.68
CA THR A 293 24.90 -9.71 3.09
C THR A 293 25.93 -9.41 4.16
N LYS A 294 27.21 -9.62 3.87
CA LYS A 294 28.28 -9.36 4.84
C LYS A 294 28.22 -7.88 5.28
N GLY A 295 27.87 -7.66 6.55
CA GLY A 295 27.74 -6.33 7.15
C GLY A 295 26.33 -5.72 7.12
N TRP A 296 25.34 -6.41 6.52
CA TRP A 296 23.94 -6.01 6.51
C TRP A 296 23.02 -7.17 6.92
N THR A 297 22.26 -6.96 7.99
CA THR A 297 21.43 -7.98 8.65
C THR A 297 19.95 -7.61 8.61
N SER A 298 19.07 -8.59 8.79
CA SER A 298 17.62 -8.36 8.92
C SER A 298 17.28 -7.48 10.12
N ARG A 299 18.11 -7.49 11.18
CA ARG A 299 17.98 -6.56 12.31
C ARG A 299 18.15 -5.10 11.84
N GLN A 300 19.19 -4.82 11.06
CA GLN A 300 19.44 -3.49 10.51
C GLN A 300 18.34 -3.06 9.53
N MET A 301 17.88 -3.98 8.67
CA MET A 301 16.78 -3.69 7.74
C MET A 301 15.48 -3.35 8.47
N ARG A 302 15.13 -4.08 9.53
CA ARG A 302 13.94 -3.77 10.35
C ARG A 302 14.02 -2.39 10.99
N VAL A 303 15.17 -2.03 11.57
CA VAL A 303 15.36 -0.70 12.17
C VAL A 303 15.22 0.40 11.11
N LEU A 304 15.83 0.22 9.93
CA LEU A 304 15.68 1.13 8.80
C LEU A 304 14.20 1.26 8.40
N MET A 305 13.54 0.13 8.15
CA MET A 305 12.15 0.10 7.70
C MET A 305 11.20 0.73 8.70
N LYS A 306 11.40 0.47 10.00
CA LYS A 306 10.61 1.10 11.06
C LYS A 306 10.77 2.61 11.03
N SER A 307 12.01 3.10 10.95
CA SER A 307 12.28 4.54 10.88
C SER A 307 11.65 5.21 9.65
N LEU A 308 11.63 4.52 8.50
CA LEU A 308 11.01 5.02 7.28
C LEU A 308 9.49 5.08 7.41
N LEU A 309 8.86 4.02 7.94
CA LEU A 309 7.43 3.99 8.14
C LEU A 309 6.96 5.04 9.14
N ASP A 310 7.70 5.23 10.24
CA ASP A 310 7.32 6.21 11.26
C ASP A 310 7.33 7.65 10.74
N VAL A 311 8.18 7.95 9.75
CA VAL A 311 8.27 9.28 9.13
C VAL A 311 7.33 9.42 7.94
N HIS A 312 7.30 8.44 7.04
CA HIS A 312 6.70 8.60 5.71
C HIS A 312 5.44 7.77 5.46
N ALA A 313 5.03 6.86 6.36
CA ALA A 313 3.87 6.00 6.08
C ALA A 313 2.60 6.81 5.84
N ALA A 314 2.40 7.93 6.54
CA ALA A 314 1.25 8.81 6.36
C ALA A 314 1.28 9.59 5.03
N GLU A 315 2.46 9.78 4.45
CA GLU A 315 2.68 10.53 3.21
C GLU A 315 2.55 9.66 1.95
N ALA A 316 2.44 8.33 2.11
CA ALA A 316 2.28 7.40 0.99
C ALA A 316 1.00 7.70 0.21
N GLN A 317 1.18 8.09 -1.05
CA GLN A 317 0.09 8.50 -1.94
C GLN A 317 -0.63 7.27 -2.50
N GLU A 318 -1.95 7.27 -2.40
CA GLU A 318 -2.77 6.21 -2.98
C GLU A 318 -2.82 6.33 -4.51
N VAL A 319 -2.26 5.33 -5.20
CA VAL A 319 -2.21 5.28 -6.66
C VAL A 319 -3.46 4.61 -7.23
N LEU A 320 -4.08 3.68 -6.51
CA LEU A 320 -5.24 2.95 -6.99
C LEU A 320 -6.55 3.72 -6.72
N PRO A 321 -7.38 3.96 -7.76
CA PRO A 321 -8.71 4.53 -7.59
C PRO A 321 -9.54 3.79 -6.54
N VAL A 322 -10.30 4.54 -5.75
CA VAL A 322 -11.16 4.00 -4.69
C VAL A 322 -12.11 2.92 -5.22
N SER A 323 -12.62 3.08 -6.44
CA SER A 323 -13.49 2.10 -7.10
C SER A 323 -12.82 0.74 -7.33
N LEU A 324 -11.53 0.73 -7.73
CA LEU A 324 -10.77 -0.51 -7.91
C LEU A 324 -10.47 -1.17 -6.56
N ARG A 325 -10.05 -0.38 -5.56
CA ARG A 325 -9.81 -0.92 -4.20
C ARG A 325 -11.07 -1.53 -3.60
N ALA A 326 -12.21 -0.84 -3.71
CA ALA A 326 -13.49 -1.36 -3.23
C ALA A 326 -13.91 -2.65 -3.95
N ARG A 327 -13.77 -2.69 -5.29
CA ARG A 327 -14.12 -3.86 -6.10
C ARG A 327 -13.29 -5.10 -5.74
N TYR A 328 -11.99 -4.94 -5.53
CA TYR A 328 -11.07 -6.05 -5.26
C TYR A 328 -10.76 -6.27 -3.79
N ARG A 329 -11.34 -5.46 -2.89
CA ARG A 329 -11.12 -5.44 -1.43
C ARG A 329 -9.64 -5.28 -1.08
N LEU A 330 -8.99 -4.32 -1.72
CA LEU A 330 -7.58 -4.03 -1.51
C LEU A 330 -7.41 -2.97 -0.41
N PRO A 331 -6.55 -3.20 0.60
CA PRO A 331 -6.24 -2.19 1.60
C PRO A 331 -5.59 -0.93 0.98
N PRO A 332 -5.61 0.21 1.69
CA PRO A 332 -4.80 1.38 1.33
C PRO A 332 -3.31 1.04 1.24
N ILE A 333 -2.55 1.75 0.39
CA ILE A 333 -1.08 1.56 0.25
C ILE A 333 -0.35 1.57 1.59
N GLN A 334 -0.66 2.55 2.43
CA GLN A 334 -0.03 2.81 3.72
C GLN A 334 -0.13 1.59 4.63
N GLN A 335 -1.34 1.05 4.74
CA GLN A 335 -1.62 -0.16 5.51
C GLN A 335 -0.93 -1.38 4.90
N ALA A 336 -0.92 -1.52 3.58
CA ALA A 336 -0.32 -2.68 2.94
C ALA A 336 1.20 -2.74 3.15
N ILE A 337 1.92 -1.63 2.99
CA ILE A 337 3.35 -1.57 3.27
C ILE A 337 3.59 -1.88 4.76
N GLN A 338 2.84 -1.25 5.65
CA GLN A 338 2.95 -1.48 7.10
C GLN A 338 2.74 -2.95 7.47
N ASP A 339 1.71 -3.61 6.93
CA ASP A 339 1.33 -4.98 7.27
C ASP A 339 2.28 -6.02 6.66
N VAL A 340 2.93 -5.72 5.52
CA VAL A 340 3.96 -6.59 4.95
C VAL A 340 5.26 -6.47 5.75
N HIS A 341 5.72 -5.26 6.08
CA HIS A 341 6.97 -5.11 6.83
C HIS A 341 6.81 -5.38 8.32
N PHE A 342 5.65 -5.12 8.91
CA PHE A 342 5.39 -5.28 10.34
C PHE A 342 3.98 -5.84 10.56
N PRO A 343 3.77 -7.14 10.27
CA PRO A 343 2.47 -7.78 10.40
C PRO A 343 1.87 -7.61 11.80
N GLN A 344 0.54 -7.48 11.84
CA GLN A 344 -0.20 -7.38 13.09
C GLN A 344 -0.18 -8.73 13.84
N PRO A 345 -0.27 -8.71 15.18
CA PRO A 345 -0.46 -9.93 15.97
C PRO A 345 -1.66 -10.74 15.47
N GLY A 346 -1.51 -12.06 15.39
CA GLY A 346 -2.57 -12.97 14.92
C GLY A 346 -2.71 -13.06 13.40
N THR A 347 -1.85 -12.40 12.62
CA THR A 347 -1.79 -12.63 11.17
C THR A 347 -1.38 -14.08 10.88
N ASP A 348 -2.08 -14.73 9.95
CA ASP A 348 -1.78 -16.10 9.53
C ASP A 348 -0.37 -16.19 8.91
N GLY A 349 0.56 -16.85 9.63
CA GLY A 349 1.96 -17.04 9.20
C GLY A 349 2.07 -17.80 7.87
N GLY A 350 1.20 -18.78 7.62
CA GLY A 350 1.19 -19.53 6.36
C GLY A 350 0.73 -18.70 5.17
N GLN A 351 -0.09 -17.66 5.39
CA GLN A 351 -0.40 -16.68 4.34
C GLN A 351 0.71 -15.66 4.14
N LEU A 352 1.36 -15.24 5.23
CA LEU A 352 2.51 -14.34 5.16
C LEU A 352 3.65 -14.94 4.33
N ASP A 353 4.08 -16.17 4.65
CA ASP A 353 5.18 -16.83 3.96
C ASP A 353 4.88 -17.14 2.48
N ARG A 354 3.60 -17.35 2.13
CA ARG A 354 3.18 -17.55 0.74
C ARG A 354 2.89 -16.24 -0.01
N GLY A 355 2.98 -15.09 0.65
CA GLY A 355 2.65 -13.80 0.05
C GLY A 355 1.17 -13.67 -0.33
N LEU A 356 0.27 -14.31 0.42
CA LEU A 356 -1.17 -14.38 0.12
C LEU A 356 -2.03 -13.45 0.98
N THR A 357 -1.43 -12.71 1.91
CA THR A 357 -2.19 -11.76 2.74
C THR A 357 -2.80 -10.64 1.89
N PRO A 358 -3.87 -9.96 2.36
CA PRO A 358 -4.47 -8.84 1.64
C PRO A 358 -3.48 -7.74 1.25
N ALA A 359 -2.46 -7.52 2.10
CA ALA A 359 -1.39 -6.56 1.88
C ALA A 359 -0.49 -6.97 0.70
N HIS A 360 0.02 -8.21 0.69
CA HIS A 360 0.81 -8.74 -0.44
C HIS A 360 0.01 -8.74 -1.74
N ARG A 361 -1.24 -9.21 -1.68
CA ARG A 361 -2.15 -9.23 -2.85
C ARG A 361 -2.33 -7.83 -3.42
N ARG A 362 -2.46 -6.80 -2.57
CA ARG A 362 -2.57 -5.41 -3.01
C ARG A 362 -1.29 -4.94 -3.69
N LEU A 363 -0.11 -5.18 -3.11
CA LEU A 363 1.15 -4.73 -3.69
C LEU A 363 1.38 -5.38 -5.06
N ALA A 364 1.17 -6.69 -5.16
CA ALA A 364 1.25 -7.43 -6.42
C ALA A 364 0.21 -6.95 -7.45
N PHE A 365 -1.02 -6.64 -7.01
CA PHE A 365 -2.05 -6.09 -7.89
C PHE A 365 -1.65 -4.72 -8.44
N GLU A 366 -1.14 -3.82 -7.60
CA GLU A 366 -0.68 -2.50 -8.04
C GLU A 366 0.41 -2.61 -9.10
N GLU A 367 1.46 -3.39 -8.84
CA GLU A 367 2.58 -3.55 -9.75
C GLU A 367 2.10 -4.05 -11.13
N LEU A 368 1.29 -5.12 -11.15
CA LEU A 368 0.74 -5.66 -12.37
C LEU A 368 -0.22 -4.67 -13.07
N PHE A 369 -1.04 -3.95 -12.31
CA PHE A 369 -1.97 -2.97 -12.85
C PHE A 369 -1.24 -1.81 -13.51
N LEU A 370 -0.21 -1.25 -12.86
CA LEU A 370 0.60 -0.16 -13.41
C LEU A 370 1.35 -0.60 -14.66
N LEU A 371 1.90 -1.83 -14.67
CA LEU A 371 2.52 -2.40 -15.86
C LEU A 371 1.53 -2.52 -17.03
N GLN A 372 0.34 -3.07 -16.78
CA GLN A 372 -0.70 -3.19 -17.81
C GLN A 372 -1.20 -1.84 -18.29
N LEU A 373 -1.32 -0.85 -17.40
CA LEU A 373 -1.70 0.51 -17.74
C LEU A 373 -0.67 1.17 -18.67
N ALA A 374 0.62 1.01 -18.36
CA ALA A 374 1.71 1.50 -19.21
C ALA A 374 1.70 0.84 -20.60
N LEU A 375 1.50 -0.48 -20.68
CA LEU A 375 1.40 -1.21 -21.94
C LEU A 375 0.18 -0.77 -22.77
N ALA A 376 -0.98 -0.60 -22.13
CA ALA A 376 -2.20 -0.13 -22.79
C ALA A 376 -2.06 1.31 -23.30
N SER A 377 -1.44 2.19 -22.51
CA SER A 377 -1.13 3.56 -22.90
C SER A 377 -0.22 3.59 -24.13
N ARG A 378 0.88 2.81 -24.11
CA ARG A 378 1.78 2.69 -25.26
C ARG A 378 1.07 2.14 -26.50
N GLN A 379 0.23 1.11 -26.35
CA GLN A 379 -0.50 0.53 -27.47
C GLN A 379 -1.49 1.53 -28.08
N ARG A 380 -2.11 2.38 -27.26
CA ARG A 380 -3.00 3.44 -27.72
C ARG A 380 -2.24 4.46 -28.56
N VAL A 381 -1.11 4.96 -28.07
CA VAL A 381 -0.23 5.88 -28.84
C VAL A 381 0.15 5.28 -30.19
N MET A 382 0.61 4.01 -30.21
CA MET A 382 0.98 3.32 -31.45
C MET A 382 -0.18 3.10 -32.45
N LYS A 383 -1.44 3.10 -31.98
CA LYS A 383 -2.63 2.98 -32.84
C LYS A 383 -3.11 4.32 -33.37
N GLU A 384 -2.95 5.37 -32.56
CA GLU A 384 -3.28 6.75 -32.92
C GLU A 384 -2.20 7.37 -33.83
N GLU A 385 -0.97 6.85 -33.79
CA GLU A 385 0.08 7.18 -34.76
C GLU A 385 -0.37 6.83 -36.20
N VAL A 386 -0.53 7.88 -37.01
CA VAL A 386 -0.81 7.75 -38.44
C VAL A 386 0.42 7.14 -39.12
N LYS A 387 0.34 5.86 -39.47
CA LYS A 387 1.40 5.19 -40.23
C LYS A 387 1.44 5.77 -41.63
N GLN A 388 2.53 6.47 -41.95
CA GLN A 388 2.74 7.09 -43.27
C GLN A 388 2.82 6.06 -44.41
N VAL A 389 3.15 4.81 -44.10
CA VAL A 389 3.29 3.73 -45.07
C VAL A 389 2.36 2.58 -44.66
N SER A 390 1.44 2.23 -45.55
CA SER A 390 0.69 0.98 -45.46
C SER A 390 1.30 -0.01 -46.46
N PHE A 391 1.74 -1.17 -45.96
CA PHE A 391 2.21 -2.25 -46.81
C PHE A 391 1.00 -3.08 -47.25
N ASN A 392 0.88 -3.35 -48.55
CA ASN A 392 -0.07 -4.34 -49.05
C ASN A 392 0.58 -5.73 -48.99
N PRO A 393 0.15 -6.63 -48.10
CA PRO A 393 0.74 -7.97 -47.96
C PRO A 393 0.37 -8.89 -49.12
N LYS A 394 -0.49 -8.48 -50.07
CA LYS A 394 -0.84 -9.29 -51.24
C LYS A 394 0.14 -9.02 -52.38
N THR A 395 1.38 -9.49 -52.24
CA THR A 395 2.37 -9.44 -53.32
C THR A 395 2.52 -10.81 -53.97
N PRO A 396 2.66 -10.89 -55.31
CA PRO A 396 2.89 -12.16 -55.99
C PRO A 396 4.22 -12.82 -55.59
N LEU A 397 5.16 -12.06 -55.00
CA LEU A 397 6.42 -12.58 -54.47
C LEU A 397 6.22 -13.47 -53.25
N LEU A 398 5.27 -13.15 -52.37
CA LEU A 398 4.96 -14.00 -51.22
C LEU A 398 4.36 -15.35 -51.67
N GLY A 399 3.54 -15.36 -52.73
CA GLY A 399 3.03 -16.61 -53.32
C GLY A 399 4.09 -17.43 -54.07
N LYS A 400 5.16 -16.80 -54.57
CA LYS A 400 6.33 -17.52 -55.13
C LYS A 400 7.20 -18.11 -54.03
N LEU A 401 7.39 -17.36 -52.94
CA LEU A 401 8.13 -17.83 -51.77
C LEU A 401 7.44 -19.05 -51.15
N ASP A 402 6.13 -19.00 -50.95
CA ASP A 402 5.32 -20.09 -50.39
C ASP A 402 5.49 -21.40 -51.19
N ARG A 403 5.51 -21.32 -52.53
CA ARG A 403 5.74 -22.48 -53.41
C ARG A 403 7.20 -22.95 -53.48
N ALA A 404 8.15 -22.09 -53.10
CA ALA A 404 9.57 -22.40 -53.08
C ALA A 404 10.02 -23.00 -51.75
N LEU A 405 9.18 -22.92 -50.71
CA LEU A 405 9.45 -23.56 -49.44
C LEU A 405 9.23 -25.09 -49.57
N PRO A 406 10.13 -25.91 -48.99
CA PRO A 406 10.13 -27.35 -49.19
C PRO A 406 9.10 -28.11 -48.33
N PHE A 407 8.14 -27.42 -47.70
CA PHE A 407 7.14 -27.99 -46.81
C PHE A 407 5.75 -27.40 -47.06
#